data_AF-A0A2K4ZB87-F1
#
_entry.id   AF-A0A2K4ZB87-F1
#
_cell.length_a   1.000
_cell.length_b   1.000
_cell.length_c   1.000
_cell.angle_alpha   90.00
_cell.angle_beta   90.00
_cell.angle_gamma   90.00
#
_symmetry.space_group_name_H-M   'P 1'
#
loop_
_entity.id
_entity.type
_entity.pdbx_description
1 polymer ?
#
loop_
_entity_poly.entity_id
_entity_poly.type
_entity_poly.pdbx_seq_one_letter_code
_entity_poly.pdbx_strand_id
1 'polypeptide(L)'
;MTKYEKAIALWQRKQITTDAELAEALNGHSIAYAYHSGKLENANITYHDTREIFEHDGVTSYTGDLRTLFEIRNARDANELWLTAFGEKRALDEDLIKNSRNA
;
A
#
# COMPACT_ATOMS: atom_id res chain seq x y z
N MET A 1 20.54 15.09 18.78
CA MET A 1 19.82 14.25 17.81
C MET A 1 18.80 15.08 17.05
N THR A 2 18.90 15.10 15.72
CA THR A 2 17.93 15.70 14.79
C THR A 2 16.61 14.93 14.78
N LYS A 3 15.54 15.52 14.23
CA LYS A 3 14.25 14.81 14.04
C LYS A 3 14.42 13.54 13.18
N TYR A 4 15.30 13.59 12.18
CA TYR A 4 15.60 12.47 11.30
C TYR A 4 16.28 11.32 12.06
N GLU A 5 17.30 11.60 12.87
CA GLU A 5 17.98 10.59 13.67
C GLU A 5 17.04 9.91 14.68
N LYS A 6 16.11 10.68 15.27
CA LYS A 6 15.06 10.12 16.15
C LYS A 6 14.13 9.18 15.38
N ALA A 7 13.75 9.52 14.15
CA ALA A 7 12.90 8.68 13.31
C ALA A 7 13.60 7.37 12.94
N ILE A 8 14.88 7.43 12.54
CA ILE A 8 15.69 6.23 12.28
C ILE A 8 15.75 5.34 13.52
N ALA A 9 16.08 5.91 14.68
CA ALA A 9 16.19 5.16 15.92
C ALA A 9 14.86 4.48 16.30
N LEU A 10 13.72 5.16 16.09
CA LEU A 10 12.41 4.58 16.33
C LEU A 10 12.10 3.44 15.36
N TRP A 11 12.42 3.61 14.07
CA TRP A 11 12.22 2.58 13.06
C TRP A 11 13.05 1.33 13.33
N GLN A 12 14.35 1.48 13.56
CA GLN A 12 15.27 0.36 13.82
C GLN A 12 14.89 -0.44 15.07
N ARG A 13 14.34 0.21 16.10
CA ARG A 13 13.84 -0.45 17.32
C ARG A 13 12.66 -1.39 17.08
N LYS A 14 11.93 -1.24 15.98
CA LYS A 14 10.82 -2.15 15.64
C LYS A 14 11.31 -3.54 15.26
N GLN A 15 12.58 -3.69 14.87
CA GLN A 15 13.21 -4.97 14.50
C GLN A 15 12.36 -5.80 13.54
N ILE A 16 11.78 -5.16 12.53
CA ILE A 16 10.88 -5.78 11.57
C ILE A 16 11.64 -6.82 10.75
N THR A 17 11.15 -8.07 10.76
CA THR A 17 11.74 -9.20 10.04
C THR A 17 10.74 -9.97 9.19
N THR A 18 9.44 -9.76 9.42
CA THR A 18 8.34 -10.44 8.71
C THR A 18 7.43 -9.44 8.01
N ASP A 19 6.67 -9.94 7.03
CA ASP A 19 5.64 -9.19 6.33
C ASP A 19 4.52 -8.69 7.27
N ALA A 20 4.11 -9.51 8.23
CA ALA A 20 3.11 -9.14 9.24
C ALA A 20 3.58 -7.99 10.14
N GLU A 21 4.84 -8.03 10.60
CA GLU A 21 5.45 -6.93 11.38
C GLU A 21 5.55 -5.64 10.56
N LEU A 22 5.88 -5.76 9.26
CA LEU A 22 5.93 -4.63 8.35
C LEU A 22 4.54 -4.04 8.11
N ALA A 23 3.54 -4.89 7.88
CA ALA A 23 2.15 -4.50 7.69
C ALA A 23 1.62 -3.75 8.92
N GLU A 24 1.89 -4.25 10.13
CA GLU A 24 1.51 -3.59 11.38
C GLU A 24 2.24 -2.25 11.55
N ALA A 25 3.55 -2.19 11.25
CA ALA A 25 4.31 -0.96 11.31
C ALA A 25 3.83 0.12 10.32
N LEU A 26 3.21 -0.30 9.21
CA LEU A 26 2.64 0.53 8.16
C LEU A 26 1.12 0.64 8.23
N ASN A 27 0.49 0.17 9.31
CA ASN A 27 -0.96 0.18 9.44
C ASN A 27 -1.52 1.61 9.28
N GLY A 28 -2.55 1.77 8.46
CA GLY A 28 -3.12 3.06 8.05
C GLY A 28 -2.27 3.87 7.07
N HIS A 29 -0.94 3.69 7.06
CA HIS A 29 -0.06 4.33 6.08
C HIS A 29 -0.23 3.75 4.67
N SER A 30 -0.51 2.46 4.53
CA SER A 30 -0.79 1.82 3.23
C SER A 30 -2.00 2.45 2.53
N ILE A 31 -3.09 2.68 3.27
CA ILE A 31 -4.32 3.32 2.77
C ILE A 31 -4.05 4.79 2.41
N ALA A 32 -3.38 5.54 3.28
CA ALA A 32 -3.04 6.93 3.01
C ALA A 32 -2.12 7.07 1.79
N TYR A 33 -1.14 6.18 1.66
CA TYR A 33 -0.25 6.14 0.50
C TYR A 33 -1.02 5.84 -0.79
N ALA A 34 -1.85 4.79 -0.81
CA ALA A 34 -2.65 4.41 -1.98
C ALA A 34 -3.62 5.52 -2.40
N TYR A 35 -4.27 6.18 -1.43
CA TYR A 35 -5.12 7.33 -1.70
C TYR A 35 -4.34 8.48 -2.33
N HIS A 36 -3.25 8.92 -1.69
CA HIS A 36 -2.50 10.08 -2.17
C HIS A 36 -1.81 9.82 -3.50
N SER A 37 -1.22 8.64 -3.71
CA SER A 37 -0.59 8.27 -4.97
C SER A 37 -1.62 8.15 -6.09
N GLY A 38 -2.75 7.47 -5.84
CA GLY A 38 -3.84 7.37 -6.80
C GLY A 38 -4.47 8.72 -7.14
N LYS A 39 -4.68 9.59 -6.14
CA LYS A 39 -5.30 10.91 -6.32
C LYS A 39 -4.50 11.84 -7.24
N LEU A 40 -3.17 11.66 -7.31
CA LEU A 40 -2.30 12.41 -8.22
C LEU A 40 -2.62 12.08 -9.69
N GLU A 41 -2.97 10.82 -9.99
CA GLU A 41 -3.22 10.32 -11.34
C GLU A 41 -4.71 10.34 -11.71
N ASN A 42 -5.60 10.11 -10.74
CA ASN A 42 -7.05 10.08 -10.93
C ASN A 42 -7.77 10.88 -9.82
N ALA A 43 -8.29 12.05 -10.19
CA ALA A 43 -9.02 12.93 -9.30
C ALA A 43 -10.34 12.34 -8.78
N ASN A 44 -10.85 11.24 -9.34
CA ASN A 44 -12.07 10.57 -8.87
C ASN A 44 -11.82 9.61 -7.70
N ILE A 45 -10.57 9.23 -7.43
CA ILE A 45 -10.24 8.40 -6.26
C ILE A 45 -10.60 9.17 -4.99
N THR A 46 -11.34 8.54 -4.09
CA THR A 46 -11.70 9.09 -2.79
C THR A 46 -11.04 8.29 -1.68
N TYR A 47 -10.73 8.95 -0.56
CA TYR A 47 -10.18 8.25 0.60
C TYR A 47 -11.15 7.20 1.14
N HIS A 48 -12.47 7.46 1.04
CA HIS A 48 -13.49 6.54 1.49
C HIS A 48 -13.46 5.23 0.68
N ASP A 49 -13.49 5.31 -0.66
CA ASP A 49 -13.45 4.12 -1.51
C ASP A 49 -12.12 3.37 -1.38
N THR A 50 -11.00 4.09 -1.25
CA THR A 50 -9.68 3.48 -0.98
C THR A 50 -9.70 2.68 0.32
N ARG A 51 -10.26 3.26 1.38
CA ARG A 51 -10.36 2.59 2.68
C ARG A 51 -11.25 1.36 2.61
N GLU A 52 -12.45 1.49 2.04
CA GLU A 52 -13.40 0.38 1.90
C GLU A 52 -12.78 -0.80 1.13
N ILE A 53 -12.06 -0.53 0.04
CA ILE A 53 -11.39 -1.59 -0.74
C ILE A 53 -10.26 -2.24 0.08
N PHE A 54 -9.44 -1.46 0.78
CA PHE A 54 -8.35 -2.01 1.60
C PHE A 54 -8.84 -2.83 2.79
N GLU A 55 -9.93 -2.42 3.45
CA GLU A 55 -10.45 -3.07 4.66
C GLU A 55 -11.47 -4.17 4.36
N HIS A 56 -12.21 -4.09 3.26
CA HIS A 56 -13.39 -4.94 2.98
C HIS A 56 -13.42 -5.58 1.58
N ASP A 57 -12.41 -5.35 0.72
CA ASP A 57 -12.36 -5.83 -0.67
C ASP A 57 -13.63 -5.45 -1.48
N GLY A 58 -14.20 -4.28 -1.21
CA GLY A 58 -15.42 -3.83 -1.87
C GLY A 58 -15.78 -2.37 -1.57
N VAL A 59 -16.89 -1.93 -2.13
CA VAL A 59 -17.48 -0.61 -1.89
C VAL A 59 -19.00 -0.75 -1.77
N THR A 60 -19.64 0.16 -1.04
CA THR A 60 -21.11 0.21 -0.91
C THR A 60 -21.67 1.44 -1.62
N SER A 61 -22.81 1.28 -2.32
CA SER A 61 -23.51 2.37 -3.01
C SER A 61 -22.65 3.20 -3.98
N TYR A 62 -21.62 2.59 -4.58
CA TYR A 62 -20.72 3.27 -5.50
C TYR A 62 -21.42 3.65 -6.81
N THR A 63 -21.29 4.92 -7.21
CA THR A 63 -21.93 5.49 -8.42
C THR A 63 -20.92 6.09 -9.39
N GLY A 64 -19.62 5.97 -9.11
CA GLY A 64 -18.55 6.45 -9.97
C GLY A 64 -18.17 5.47 -11.08
N ASP A 65 -17.06 5.76 -11.75
CA ASP A 65 -16.52 4.90 -12.80
C ASP A 65 -15.88 3.64 -12.21
N LEU A 66 -16.30 2.46 -12.66
CA LEU A 66 -15.73 1.16 -12.28
C LEU A 66 -14.22 1.09 -12.48
N ARG A 67 -13.67 1.80 -13.48
CA ARG A 67 -12.22 1.88 -13.68
C ARG A 67 -11.50 2.39 -12.44
N THR A 68 -12.09 3.36 -11.74
CA THR A 68 -11.51 3.93 -10.51
C THR A 68 -11.40 2.87 -9.41
N LEU A 69 -12.37 1.95 -9.32
CA LEU A 69 -12.32 0.84 -8.35
C LEU A 69 -11.21 -0.15 -8.68
N PHE A 70 -11.02 -0.47 -9.97
CA PHE A 70 -9.90 -1.31 -10.39
C PHE A 70 -8.55 -0.65 -10.08
N GLU A 71 -8.39 0.65 -10.36
CA GLU A 71 -7.16 1.37 -10.03
C GLU A 71 -6.84 1.34 -8.53
N ILE A 72 -7.86 1.46 -7.66
CA ILE A 72 -7.69 1.33 -6.20
C ILE A 72 -7.36 -0.13 -5.81
N ARG A 73 -8.05 -1.12 -6.39
CA ARG A 73 -7.81 -2.54 -6.11
C ARG A 73 -6.39 -2.96 -6.50
N ASN A 74 -5.92 -2.55 -7.67
CA ASN A 74 -4.57 -2.80 -8.13
C ASN A 74 -3.52 -2.20 -7.17
N ALA A 75 -3.78 -1.03 -6.57
CA ALA A 75 -2.91 -0.45 -5.55
C ALA A 75 -2.87 -1.30 -4.26
N ARG A 76 -4.00 -1.90 -3.86
CA ARG A 76 -4.07 -2.86 -2.75
C ARG A 76 -3.28 -4.13 -3.06
N ASP A 77 -3.48 -4.71 -4.22
CA ASP A 77 -2.85 -5.96 -4.63
C ASP A 77 -1.32 -5.77 -4.81
N ALA A 78 -0.90 -4.62 -5.33
CA ALA A 78 0.51 -4.23 -5.35
C ALA A 78 1.10 -4.08 -3.94
N ASN A 79 0.37 -3.48 -2.98
CA ASN A 79 0.82 -3.40 -1.60
C ASN A 79 1.00 -4.80 -0.97
N GLU A 80 0.07 -5.71 -1.21
CA GLU A 80 0.17 -7.11 -0.75
C GLU A 80 1.38 -7.82 -1.36
N LEU A 81 1.60 -7.67 -2.68
CA LEU A 81 2.78 -8.19 -3.37
C LEU A 81 4.09 -7.70 -2.72
N TRP A 82 4.18 -6.42 -2.37
CA TRP A 82 5.37 -5.84 -1.74
C TRP A 82 5.61 -6.36 -0.33
N LEU A 83 4.54 -6.55 0.46
CA LEU A 83 4.65 -7.14 1.79
C LEU A 83 5.14 -8.60 1.69
N THR A 84 4.56 -9.41 0.80
CA THR A 84 5.01 -10.79 0.57
C THR A 84 6.47 -10.84 0.11
N ALA A 85 6.85 -10.03 -0.87
CA ALA A 85 8.22 -9.97 -1.36
C ALA A 85 9.23 -9.59 -0.25
N PHE A 86 8.83 -8.71 0.67
CA PHE A 86 9.63 -8.38 1.85
C PHE A 86 9.79 -9.58 2.79
N GLY A 87 8.70 -10.27 3.13
CA GLY A 87 8.73 -11.46 3.99
C GLY A 87 9.57 -12.59 3.42
N GLU A 88 9.50 -12.80 2.10
CA GLU A 88 10.29 -13.79 1.36
C GLU A 88 11.75 -13.37 1.14
N LYS A 89 12.12 -12.12 1.49
CA LYS A 89 13.42 -11.52 1.20
C LYS A 89 13.78 -11.62 -0.28
N ARG A 90 12.77 -11.46 -1.15
CA ARG A 90 12.93 -11.55 -2.60
C ARG A 90 13.83 -10.43 -3.09
N ALA A 91 14.76 -10.76 -3.99
CA ALA A 91 15.60 -9.76 -4.62
C ALA A 91 14.75 -8.80 -5.48
N LEU A 92 15.16 -7.53 -5.54
CA LEU A 92 14.54 -6.58 -6.45
C LEU A 92 15.04 -6.85 -7.88
N ASP A 93 14.21 -7.51 -8.68
CA ASP A 93 14.47 -7.87 -10.07
C ASP A 93 13.39 -7.34 -11.03
N GLU A 94 13.66 -7.44 -12.33
CA GLU A 94 12.75 -6.97 -13.38
C GLU A 94 11.38 -7.67 -13.31
N ASP A 95 11.36 -8.95 -12.94
CA ASP A 95 10.14 -9.74 -12.86
C ASP A 95 9.24 -9.27 -11.70
N LEU A 96 9.81 -8.93 -10.55
CA LEU A 96 9.08 -8.34 -9.43
C LEU A 96 8.46 -6.99 -9.82
N ILE A 97 9.21 -6.14 -10.52
CA ILE A 97 8.70 -4.85 -11.01
C ILE A 97 7.55 -5.06 -12.00
N LYS A 98 7.69 -5.97 -12.97
CA LYS A 98 6.63 -6.25 -13.95
C LYS A 98 5.36 -6.77 -13.27
N ASN A 99 5.51 -7.65 -12.28
CA ASN A 99 4.36 -8.18 -11.53
C ASN A 99 3.66 -7.09 -10.72
N SER A 100 4.41 -6.16 -10.12
CA SER A 100 3.79 -5.03 -9.39
C SER A 100 2.96 -4.08 -10.24
N ARG A 101 3.18 -4.07 -11.57
CA ARG A 101 2.39 -3.28 -12.53
C ARG A 101 1.13 -3.97 -13.00
N ASN A 102 1.13 -5.30 -12.96
CA ASN A 102 0.03 -6.14 -13.44
C ASN A 102 -0.84 -6.66 -12.29
N ALA A 103 -0.45 -6.37 -11.05
CA ALA A 103 -1.29 -6.49 -9.86
C ALA A 103 -2.44 -5.48 -9.92
#